data_AF-A0A832MIK5-F1
#
_entry.id   AF-A0A832MIK5-F1
#
_cell.length_a   1.000
_cell.length_b   1.000
_cell.length_c   1.000
_cell.angle_alpha   90.00
_cell.angle_beta   90.00
_cell.angle_gamma   90.00
#
_symmetry.space_group_name_H-M   'P 1'
#
loop_
_entity.id
_entity.type
_entity.pdbx_description
1 polymer ?
#
loop_
_entity_poly.entity_id
_entity_poly.type
_entity_poly.pdbx_seq_one_letter_code
_entity_poly.pdbx_strand_id
1 'polypeptide(L)'
;MAKFKVIVSDPESGTSKVVELEEARAAPLIGRKIGEIIDGSIVDLPGKKVQITGGSDKDGFPMRPNVHGGVCRQVILSGGVGFNPRQEGERRRKTVRGNVITDEIVQVNMKIVAPPKEEKEIKKAKAKKTRETKETKTQEGENANS
;
A
#
# COMPACT_ATOMS: atom_id res chain seq x y z
N MET A 1 -21.31 11.51 -2.48
CA MET A 1 -20.86 11.06 -1.15
C MET A 1 -19.50 10.41 -1.32
N ALA A 2 -18.55 10.63 -0.40
CA ALA A 2 -17.29 9.91 -0.42
C ALA A 2 -17.58 8.40 -0.33
N LYS A 3 -17.08 7.64 -1.31
CA LYS A 3 -17.39 6.20 -1.45
C LYS A 3 -16.51 5.36 -0.53
N PHE A 4 -15.29 5.83 -0.24
CA PHE A 4 -14.36 5.14 0.65
C PHE A 4 -13.71 6.11 1.64
N LYS A 5 -13.61 5.68 2.90
CA LYS A 5 -12.74 6.28 3.91
C LYS A 5 -11.42 5.52 3.93
N VAL A 6 -10.35 6.14 3.45
CA VAL A 6 -9.03 5.51 3.40
C VAL A 6 -8.19 5.97 4.58
N ILE A 7 -7.64 5.02 5.33
CA ILE A 7 -6.67 5.29 6.38
C ILE A 7 -5.30 4.93 5.85
N VAL A 8 -4.43 5.94 5.71
CA VAL A 8 -3.05 5.74 5.30
C VAL A 8 -2.12 5.90 6.50
N SER A 9 -1.42 4.83 6.84
CA SER A 9 -0.43 4.82 7.91
C SER A 9 0.98 4.96 7.36
N ASP A 10 1.76 5.88 7.92
CA ASP A 10 3.19 6.01 7.66
C ASP A 10 3.97 5.26 8.77
N PRO A 11 4.65 4.14 8.44
CA PRO A 11 5.37 3.36 9.43
C PRO A 11 6.63 4.06 9.96
N GLU A 12 7.16 5.08 9.27
CA GLU A 12 8.37 5.78 9.74
C GLU A 12 8.02 6.83 10.81
N SER A 13 6.93 7.58 10.61
CA SER A 13 6.47 8.58 11.58
C SER A 13 5.50 8.02 12.63
N GLY A 14 4.96 6.81 12.42
CA GLY A 14 3.95 6.21 13.30
C GLY A 14 2.60 6.94 13.27
N THR A 15 2.40 7.86 12.31
CA THR A 15 1.18 8.65 12.19
C THR A 15 0.26 8.08 11.11
N SER A 16 -1.05 8.29 11.28
CA SER A 16 -2.06 7.89 10.30
C SER A 16 -2.88 9.09 9.88
N LYS A 17 -3.19 9.17 8.58
CA LYS A 17 -4.05 10.20 8.00
C LYS A 17 -5.30 9.55 7.41
N VAL A 18 -6.41 10.26 7.53
CA VAL A 18 -7.68 9.87 6.91
C VAL A 18 -7.83 10.67 5.62
N VAL A 19 -8.10 9.98 4.52
CA VAL A 19 -8.39 10.58 3.21
C VAL A 19 -9.75 10.09 2.77
N GLU A 20 -10.65 11.01 2.45
CA GLU A 20 -11.97 10.70 1.92
C GLU A 20 -11.90 10.68 0.39
N LEU A 21 -12.26 9.56 -0.22
CA LEU A 21 -12.23 9.40 -1.68
C LEU A 21 -13.63 9.51 -2.28
N GLU A 22 -13.76 10.40 -3.25
CA GLU A 22 -14.93 10.50 -4.13
C GLU A 22 -14.92 9.42 -5.23
N GLU A 23 -16.07 9.19 -5.85
CA GLU A 23 -16.29 8.09 -6.83
C GLU A 23 -15.26 8.01 -7.96
N ALA A 24 -14.81 9.15 -8.50
CA ALA A 24 -13.84 9.18 -9.58
C ALA A 24 -12.46 8.63 -9.17
N ARG A 25 -12.03 8.91 -7.94
CA ARG A 25 -10.74 8.43 -7.38
C ARG A 25 -10.84 7.03 -6.79
N ALA A 26 -12.07 6.61 -6.48
CA ALA A 26 -12.39 5.30 -5.91
C ALA A 26 -12.37 4.17 -6.96
N ALA A 27 -12.71 4.46 -8.22
CA ALA A 27 -12.80 3.46 -9.28
C ALA A 27 -11.56 2.56 -9.45
N PRO A 28 -10.31 3.08 -9.39
CA PRO A 28 -9.09 2.26 -9.53
C PRO A 28 -8.82 1.30 -8.37
N LEU A 29 -9.47 1.50 -7.22
CA LEU A 29 -9.32 0.65 -6.03
C LEU A 29 -10.23 -0.59 -6.09
N ILE A 30 -11.35 -0.49 -6.81
CA ILE A 30 -12.30 -1.59 -6.97
C ILE A 30 -11.63 -2.71 -7.76
N GLY A 31 -11.76 -3.94 -7.29
CA GLY A 31 -11.15 -5.12 -7.91
C GLY A 31 -9.69 -5.39 -7.50
N ARG A 32 -9.04 -4.46 -6.77
CA ARG A 32 -7.71 -4.69 -6.19
C ARG A 32 -7.77 -5.66 -5.02
N LYS A 33 -6.64 -6.33 -4.77
CA LYS A 33 -6.52 -7.32 -3.69
C LYS A 33 -5.78 -6.75 -2.48
N ILE A 34 -6.09 -7.28 -1.30
CA ILE A 34 -5.27 -7.07 -0.11
C ILE A 34 -3.85 -7.59 -0.38
N GLY A 35 -2.86 -6.80 0.00
CA GLY A 35 -1.43 -7.05 -0.20
C GLY A 35 -0.86 -6.41 -1.46
N GLU A 36 -1.71 -5.91 -2.36
CA GLU A 36 -1.29 -5.25 -3.59
C GLU A 36 -0.71 -3.85 -3.33
N ILE A 37 0.31 -3.49 -4.12
CA ILE A 37 0.99 -2.20 -4.05
C ILE A 37 0.45 -1.32 -5.18
N ILE A 38 -0.06 -0.15 -4.80
CA ILE A 38 -0.60 0.86 -5.69
C ILE A 38 0.17 2.18 -5.55
N ASP A 39 -0.02 3.06 -6.52
CA ASP A 39 0.57 4.40 -6.47
C ASP A 39 -0.19 5.29 -5.46
N GLY A 40 0.56 5.98 -4.60
CA GLY A 40 0.04 6.84 -3.54
C GLY A 40 -0.64 8.11 -4.06
N SER A 41 -0.49 8.43 -5.35
CA SER A 41 -1.16 9.56 -6.01
C SER A 41 -2.69 9.51 -5.88
N ILE A 42 -3.27 8.31 -5.74
CA ILE A 42 -4.73 8.13 -5.56
C ILE A 42 -5.20 8.65 -4.18
N VAL A 43 -4.31 8.63 -3.18
CA VAL A 43 -4.59 8.98 -1.77
C VAL A 43 -3.83 10.23 -1.32
N ASP A 44 -3.61 11.16 -2.25
CA ASP A 44 -2.93 12.45 -2.03
C ASP A 44 -1.48 12.34 -1.48
N LEU A 45 -0.81 11.21 -1.77
CA LEU A 45 0.60 10.97 -1.44
C LEU A 45 1.42 10.72 -2.71
N PRO A 46 1.64 11.76 -3.54
CA PRO A 46 2.37 11.61 -4.79
C PRO A 46 3.81 11.13 -4.54
N GLY A 47 4.28 10.20 -5.37
CA GLY A 47 5.66 9.70 -5.33
C GLY A 47 5.97 8.67 -4.24
N LYS A 48 4.96 8.23 -3.47
CA LYS A 48 5.09 7.11 -2.52
C LYS A 48 4.26 5.92 -3.01
N LYS A 49 4.73 4.71 -2.76
CA LYS A 49 3.95 3.47 -2.96
C LYS A 49 3.16 3.16 -1.71
N VAL A 50 1.91 2.74 -1.86
CA VAL A 50 1.07 2.32 -0.73
C VAL A 50 0.57 0.90 -0.95
N GLN A 51 0.54 0.11 0.12
CA GLN A 51 0.07 -1.26 0.13
C GLN A 51 -1.29 -1.35 0.81
N ILE A 52 -2.24 -2.04 0.20
CA ILE A 52 -3.52 -2.34 0.83
C ILE A 52 -3.30 -3.41 1.89
N THR A 53 -3.60 -3.11 3.16
CA THR A 53 -3.43 -4.07 4.26
C THR A 53 -4.74 -4.72 4.68
N GLY A 54 -5.87 -4.06 4.46
CA GLY A 54 -7.19 -4.59 4.77
C GLY A 54 -8.29 -3.55 4.67
N GLY A 55 -9.43 -3.84 5.28
CA GLY A 55 -10.58 -2.95 5.27
C GLY A 55 -11.76 -3.52 6.04
N SER A 56 -12.85 -2.77 6.07
CA SER A 56 -14.09 -3.11 6.75
C SER A 56 -15.29 -2.86 5.83
N ASP A 57 -16.20 -3.83 5.83
CA ASP A 57 -17.48 -3.75 5.13
C ASP A 57 -18.45 -2.78 5.83
N LYS A 58 -19.54 -2.41 5.15
CA LYS A 58 -20.63 -1.59 5.71
C LYS A 58 -21.24 -2.19 6.98
N ASP A 59 -21.34 -3.51 7.02
CA ASP A 59 -21.85 -4.27 8.17
C ASP A 59 -20.80 -4.46 9.28
N GLY A 60 -19.60 -3.91 9.11
CA GLY A 60 -18.49 -4.04 10.06
C GLY A 60 -17.73 -5.38 9.97
N PHE A 61 -17.96 -6.17 8.92
CA PHE A 61 -17.17 -7.39 8.70
C PHE A 61 -15.75 -7.04 8.22
N PRO A 62 -14.69 -7.57 8.86
CA PRO A 62 -13.33 -7.31 8.42
C PRO A 62 -13.00 -8.12 7.17
N MET A 63 -12.17 -7.53 6.30
CA MET A 63 -11.61 -8.25 5.17
C MET A 63 -10.48 -9.18 5.62
N ARG A 64 -10.41 -10.38 5.02
CA ARG A 64 -9.38 -11.37 5.33
C ARG A 64 -8.63 -11.80 4.06
N PRO A 65 -7.28 -11.70 4.02
CA PRO A 65 -6.50 -11.97 2.80
C PRO A 65 -6.63 -13.40 2.29
N ASN A 66 -6.89 -14.36 3.19
CA ASN A 66 -7.00 -15.78 2.86
C ASN A 66 -8.35 -16.16 2.21
N VAL A 67 -9.35 -15.28 2.26
CA VAL A 67 -10.67 -15.55 1.68
C VAL A 67 -10.75 -14.88 0.31
N HIS A 68 -10.82 -15.68 -0.75
CA HIS A 68 -10.81 -15.18 -2.11
C HIS A 68 -12.15 -14.57 -2.52
N GLY A 69 -12.10 -13.46 -3.25
CA GLY A 69 -13.26 -12.84 -3.88
C GLY A 69 -13.77 -11.61 -3.12
N GLY A 70 -14.83 -11.02 -3.64
CA GLY A 70 -15.41 -9.80 -3.11
C GLY A 70 -16.58 -10.00 -2.15
N VAL A 71 -17.03 -11.23 -1.92
CA VAL A 71 -18.26 -11.54 -1.14
C VAL A 71 -17.98 -11.88 0.32
N CYS A 72 -18.99 -11.73 1.16
CA CYS A 72 -18.98 -12.24 2.54
C CYS A 72 -19.09 -13.77 2.56
N ARG A 73 -18.24 -14.44 3.34
CA ARG A 73 -18.31 -15.89 3.56
C ARG A 73 -18.22 -16.23 5.03
N GLN A 74 -18.96 -17.27 5.43
CA GLN A 74 -18.85 -17.87 6.76
C GLN A 74 -17.77 -18.94 6.78
N VAL A 75 -16.70 -18.68 7.53
CA VAL A 75 -15.56 -19.58 7.68
C VAL A 75 -15.35 -19.96 9.14
N ILE A 76 -14.87 -21.17 9.39
CA ILE A 76 -14.49 -21.61 10.74
C ILE A 76 -13.10 -21.03 11.04
N LEU A 77 -13.03 -20.15 12.02
CA LEU A 77 -11.79 -19.50 12.45
C LEU A 77 -11.35 -20.08 13.79
N SER A 78 -10.05 -20.33 13.92
CA SER A 78 -9.37 -20.60 15.18
C SER A 78 -8.72 -19.36 15.80
N GLY A 79 -8.55 -18.28 15.01
CA GLY A 79 -8.02 -17.00 15.49
C GLY A 79 -7.64 -16.03 14.37
N GLY A 80 -7.05 -14.91 14.75
CA GLY A 80 -6.56 -13.86 13.86
C GLY A 80 -7.63 -12.84 13.44
N VAL A 81 -7.59 -12.42 12.18
CA VAL A 81 -8.47 -11.36 11.66
C VAL A 81 -9.94 -11.79 11.73
N GLY A 82 -10.75 -11.05 12.49
CA GLY A 82 -12.18 -11.28 12.70
C GLY A 82 -12.55 -12.21 13.85
N PHE A 83 -11.59 -12.91 14.45
CA PHE A 83 -11.84 -13.76 15.61
C PHE A 83 -10.66 -13.77 16.58
N ASN A 84 -10.93 -13.32 17.81
CA ASN A 84 -9.99 -13.44 18.92
C ASN A 84 -10.52 -14.53 19.88
N PRO A 85 -9.93 -15.73 19.91
CA PRO A 85 -10.36 -16.82 20.78
C PRO A 85 -10.09 -16.47 22.24
N ARG A 86 -10.97 -16.87 23.16
CA ARG A 86 -10.76 -16.66 24.61
C ARG A 86 -10.12 -17.87 25.27
N GLN A 87 -10.33 -19.05 24.70
CA GLN A 87 -9.78 -20.31 25.18
C GLN A 87 -8.93 -20.95 24.11
N GLU A 88 -7.90 -21.69 24.54
CA GLU A 88 -7.07 -22.47 23.64
C GLU A 88 -7.91 -23.54 22.94
N GLY A 89 -7.77 -23.66 21.62
CA GLY A 89 -8.56 -24.59 20.81
C GLY A 89 -9.97 -24.13 20.44
N GLU A 90 -10.41 -22.93 20.86
CA GLU A 90 -11.72 -22.41 20.48
C GLU A 90 -11.79 -22.17 18.96
N ARG A 91 -12.82 -22.73 18.32
CA ARG A 91 -13.10 -22.50 16.90
C ARG A 91 -14.54 -22.05 16.74
N ARG A 92 -14.74 -20.96 16.01
CA ARG A 92 -16.08 -20.42 15.76
C ARG A 92 -16.29 -20.12 14.28
N ARG A 93 -17.48 -20.44 13.79
CA ARG A 93 -17.91 -20.01 12.45
C ARG A 93 -18.26 -18.53 12.51
N LYS A 94 -17.56 -17.72 11.72
CA LYS A 94 -17.79 -16.27 11.62
C LYS A 94 -17.85 -15.83 10.17
N THR A 95 -18.65 -14.80 9.91
CA THR A 95 -18.70 -14.12 8.61
C THR A 95 -17.50 -13.17 8.50
N VAL A 96 -16.80 -13.26 7.38
CA VAL A 96 -15.70 -12.35 7.01
C VAL A 96 -15.86 -11.95 5.56
N ARG A 97 -15.32 -10.77 5.22
CA ARG A 97 -15.26 -10.31 3.84
C ARG A 97 -14.04 -10.92 3.14
N GLY A 98 -14.17 -11.18 1.84
CA GLY A 98 -13.06 -11.63 1.02
C GLY A 98 -11.97 -10.55 0.82
N ASN A 99 -10.95 -10.92 0.06
CA ASN A 99 -9.73 -10.13 -0.12
C ASN A 99 -9.78 -9.13 -1.28
N VAL A 100 -10.87 -9.08 -2.05
CA VAL A 100 -11.05 -8.14 -3.16
C VAL A 100 -11.85 -6.92 -2.69
N ILE A 101 -11.39 -5.72 -3.04
CA ILE A 101 -12.11 -4.49 -2.75
C ILE A 101 -13.34 -4.38 -3.67
N THR A 102 -14.50 -4.12 -3.07
CA THR A 102 -15.80 -3.96 -3.74
C THR A 102 -16.48 -2.69 -3.24
N ASP A 103 -17.55 -2.27 -3.90
CA ASP A 103 -18.30 -1.06 -3.58
C ASP A 103 -19.00 -1.06 -2.22
N GLU A 104 -19.18 -2.23 -1.61
CA GLU A 104 -19.82 -2.38 -0.30
C GLU A 104 -18.89 -2.01 0.87
N ILE A 105 -17.57 -1.96 0.60
CA ILE A 105 -16.57 -1.61 1.61
C ILE A 105 -16.66 -0.12 1.94
N VAL A 106 -16.62 0.21 3.22
CA VAL A 106 -16.66 1.60 3.69
C VAL A 106 -15.28 2.12 4.02
N GLN A 107 -14.44 1.28 4.63
CA GLN A 107 -13.10 1.66 5.09
C GLN A 107 -12.02 0.78 4.44
N VAL A 108 -10.97 1.41 3.94
CA VAL A 108 -9.77 0.73 3.43
C VAL A 108 -8.56 1.19 4.23
N ASN A 109 -7.75 0.22 4.69
CA ASN A 109 -6.51 0.47 5.39
C ASN A 109 -5.33 0.28 4.44
N MET A 110 -4.44 1.27 4.41
CA MET A 110 -3.25 1.27 3.57
C MET A 110 -2.01 1.61 4.41
N LYS A 111 -0.88 1.04 4.00
CA LYS A 111 0.43 1.29 4.60
C LYS A 111 1.35 1.89 3.53
N ILE A 112 2.07 2.95 3.88
CA ILE A 112 3.13 3.47 3.02
C ILE A 112 4.27 2.45 2.99
N VAL A 113 4.60 1.97 1.79
CA VAL A 113 5.79 1.18 1.56
C VAL A 113 6.91 2.17 1.29
N ALA A 114 7.75 2.40 2.30
CA ALA A 114 8.95 3.21 2.12
C ALA A 114 9.73 2.65 0.92
N PRO A 115 10.28 3.50 0.03
CA PRO A 115 11.14 3.00 -1.02
C PRO A 115 12.28 2.22 -0.38
N PRO A 116 12.66 1.06 -0.94
CA PRO A 116 13.86 0.37 -0.48
C PRO A 116 15.00 1.39 -0.48
N LYS A 117 15.76 1.43 0.61
CA LYS A 117 16.87 2.38 0.83
C LYS A 117 17.89 2.40 -0.33
N GLU A 118 17.83 1.42 -1.23
CA GLU A 118 18.63 1.27 -2.45
C GLU A 118 18.47 2.40 -3.48
N GLU A 119 17.32 3.07 -3.61
CA GLU A 119 17.19 4.17 -4.61
C GLU A 119 18.00 5.43 -4.26
N LYS A 120 18.26 5.65 -2.95
CA LYS A 120 19.13 6.75 -2.51
C LYS A 120 20.60 6.47 -2.83
N GLU A 121 21.02 5.20 -2.86
CA GLU A 121 22.38 4.82 -3.24
C GLU A 121 22.57 4.80 -4.75
N ILE A 122 21.60 4.32 -5.53
CA ILE A 122 21.69 4.31 -7.00
C ILE A 122 21.73 5.73 -7.57
N LYS A 123 20.98 6.69 -6.98
CA LYS A 123 21.05 8.11 -7.37
C LYS A 123 22.39 8.76 -6.99
N LYS A 124 22.98 8.41 -5.85
CA LYS A 124 24.33 8.88 -5.45
C LYS A 124 25.42 8.26 -6.33
N ALA A 125 25.31 6.99 -6.70
CA ALA A 125 26.26 6.30 -7.58
C ALA A 125 26.22 6.84 -9.02
N LYS A 126 25.02 7.15 -9.54
CA LYS A 126 24.86 7.77 -10.87
C LYS A 126 25.37 9.22 -10.88
N ALA A 127 25.14 10.00 -9.82
CA ALA A 127 25.67 11.36 -9.71
C ALA A 127 27.22 11.42 -9.60
N LYS A 128 27.85 10.40 -9.00
CA LYS A 128 29.32 10.28 -8.92
C LYS A 128 29.94 9.91 -10.28
N LYS A 129 29.34 8.95 -11.00
CA LYS A 129 29.79 8.56 -12.34
C LYS A 129 29.70 9.69 -13.37
N THR A 130 28.65 10.53 -13.33
CA THR A 130 28.53 11.67 -14.27
C THR A 130 29.50 12.82 -13.99
N ARG A 131 30.06 12.92 -12.76
CA ARG A 131 31.10 13.91 -12.43
C ARG A 131 32.48 13.45 -12.90
N GLU A 132 32.83 12.18 -12.71
CA GLU A 132 34.13 11.64 -13.15
C GLU A 132 34.29 11.66 -14.69
N THR A 133 33.24 11.39 -15.47
CA THR A 133 33.32 11.43 -16.95
C THR A 133 33.40 12.85 -17.53
N LYS A 134 33.05 13.88 -16.76
CA LYS A 134 33.21 15.28 -17.17
C LYS A 134 34.61 15.80 -16.89
N GLU A 135 35.31 15.30 -15.87
CA GLU A 135 36.68 15.74 -15.56
C GLU A 135 37.72 15.15 -16.53
N THR A 136 37.52 13.92 -17.04
CA THR A 136 38.46 13.33 -18.01
C THR A 136 38.37 13.97 -19.41
N LYS A 137 37.20 14.48 -19.81
CA LYS A 137 37.01 15.13 -21.12
C LYS A 137 37.54 16.56 -21.22
N THR A 138 37.79 17.22 -20.09
CA THR A 138 38.32 18.60 -20.11
C THR A 138 39.86 18.61 -20.20
N GLN A 139 40.55 17.55 -19.74
CA GLN A 139 42.01 17.46 -19.77
C GLN A 139 42.59 17.01 -21.13
N GLU A 140 41.83 16.30 -21.96
CA GLU A 140 42.27 15.93 -23.33
C GLU A 140 42.13 17.08 -24.34
N GLY A 141 41.35 18.13 -24.04
CA GLY A 141 41.16 19.28 -24.92
C GLY A 141 42.26 20.37 -24.81
N GLU A 142 42.98 20.43 -23.70
CA GLU A 142 44.04 21.44 -23.47
C GLU A 142 45.42 20.99 -23.96
N ASN A 143 45.67 19.69 -24.14
CA ASN A 143 46.97 19.16 -24.60
C ASN A 143 47.09 18.97 -26.13
N ALA A 144 46.11 19.40 -26.92
CA ALA A 144 46.14 19.25 -28.38
C ALA A 144 46.52 20.55 -29.14
N ASN A 145 46.90 21.62 -28.43
CA ASN A 145 47.19 22.93 -29.02
C ASN A 145 48.54 23.54 -28.58
N SER A 146 49.49 22.68 -28.17
CA SER A 146 50.90 23.05 -27.96
C SER A 146 51.78 22.55 -29.09
#